data_AF-A0A258S7V9-F1
#
_entry.id   AF-A0A258S7V9-F1
#
_cell.length_a   1.000
_cell.length_b   1.000
_cell.length_c   1.000
_cell.angle_alpha   90.00
_cell.angle_beta   90.00
_cell.angle_gamma   90.00
#
_symmetry.space_group_name_H-M   'P 1'
#
loop_
_entity.id
_entity.type
_entity.pdbx_description
1 polymer ?
#
loop_
_entity_poly.entity_id
_entity_poly.type
_entity_poly.pdbx_seq_one_letter_code
_entity_poly.pdbx_strand_id
1 'polypeptide(L)'
;MTVFNSFADLAQARINLADAREGITESYDGAFLEHSDLAKLNIIEAPIAAEMPDPDMARRAVEMAIGTIFDVLKDTRMEEFAQQLAWGMVNSFHMTARLAEGREDDAAKKLGEMARHFDPSEIYAVELEETQQLCQTLQGCREALEAMRDHAADVYRVETGRPFTAARGSQVSKNGVTASQVQARDFLAARAKDRRAQFQPDGPLVIVSGGQKDWHDFAMIWAILDDIKSRIPNMVLGTTGMRKGVDAMAGAWAQQNGVNTRISDQAQTRSRTFG
;
A
#
# COMPACT_ATOMS: atom_id res chain seq x y z
N MET A 1 -33.29 -23.82 5.98
CA MET A 1 -33.56 -22.39 5.83
C MET A 1 -33.19 -21.73 7.13
N THR A 2 -32.15 -20.90 7.16
CA THR A 2 -31.83 -20.11 8.35
C THR A 2 -32.91 -19.03 8.46
N VAL A 3 -33.75 -19.11 9.49
CA VAL A 3 -34.79 -18.12 9.74
C VAL A 3 -34.20 -17.07 10.66
N PHE A 4 -34.09 -15.82 10.18
CA PHE A 4 -33.64 -14.69 10.99
C PHE A 4 -34.85 -14.07 11.68
N ASN A 5 -34.83 -14.00 13.02
CA ASN A 5 -35.94 -13.49 13.81
C ASN A 5 -35.87 -11.97 14.04
N SER A 6 -34.71 -11.37 13.75
CA SER A 6 -34.48 -9.92 13.84
C SER A 6 -33.41 -9.46 12.86
N PHE A 7 -33.36 -8.15 12.61
CA PHE A 7 -32.27 -7.54 11.86
C PHE A 7 -30.91 -7.73 12.54
N ALA A 8 -30.87 -7.79 13.87
CA ALA A 8 -29.65 -8.05 14.63
C ALA A 8 -29.10 -9.46 14.35
N ASP A 9 -29.98 -10.47 14.26
CA ASP A 9 -29.57 -11.84 13.95
C ASP A 9 -29.00 -11.95 12.52
N LEU A 10 -29.64 -11.27 11.58
CA LEU A 10 -29.19 -11.19 10.19
C LEU A 10 -27.83 -10.48 10.09
N ALA A 11 -27.69 -9.32 10.75
CA ALA A 11 -26.44 -8.57 10.81
C ALA A 11 -25.31 -9.42 11.40
N GLN A 12 -25.57 -10.12 12.51
CA GLN A 12 -24.57 -10.97 13.14
C GLN A 12 -24.17 -12.14 12.24
N ALA A 13 -25.12 -12.77 11.55
CA ALA A 13 -24.81 -13.84 10.60
C ALA A 13 -23.93 -13.35 9.44
N ARG A 14 -24.19 -12.15 8.92
CA ARG A 14 -23.37 -11.53 7.88
C ARG A 14 -21.98 -11.13 8.39
N ILE A 15 -21.87 -10.59 9.59
CA ILE A 15 -20.57 -10.31 10.23
C ILE A 15 -19.74 -11.59 10.34
N ASN A 16 -20.34 -12.68 10.81
CA ASN A 16 -19.65 -13.96 10.94
C ASN A 16 -19.19 -14.51 9.56
N LEU A 17 -20.00 -14.33 8.52
CA LEU A 17 -19.64 -14.72 7.15
C LEU A 17 -18.50 -13.87 6.60
N ALA A 18 -18.48 -12.57 6.90
CA ALA A 18 -17.37 -11.69 6.54
C ALA A 18 -16.07 -12.15 7.21
N ASP A 19 -16.13 -12.48 8.50
CA ASP A 19 -14.95 -12.85 9.30
C ASP A 19 -14.38 -14.23 8.91
N ALA A 20 -15.21 -15.11 8.35
CA ALA A 20 -14.77 -16.43 7.87
C ALA A 20 -14.05 -16.42 6.51
N ARG A 21 -13.99 -15.27 5.81
CA ARG A 21 -13.34 -15.15 4.48
C ARG A 21 -11.88 -14.71 4.61
N GLU A 22 -10.98 -15.65 4.89
CA GLU A 22 -9.54 -15.37 5.11
C GLU A 22 -8.90 -14.54 3.99
N GLY A 23 -9.12 -14.87 2.71
CA GLY A 23 -8.54 -14.14 1.58
C GLY A 23 -9.07 -12.71 1.37
N ILE A 24 -10.23 -12.37 1.96
CA ILE A 24 -10.75 -10.98 1.94
C ILE A 24 -10.14 -10.18 3.09
N THR A 25 -9.96 -10.78 4.26
CA THR A 25 -9.32 -10.13 5.41
C THR A 25 -7.92 -9.64 5.06
N GLU A 26 -7.09 -10.48 4.43
CA GLU A 26 -5.73 -10.09 4.00
C GLU A 26 -5.73 -8.93 2.99
N SER A 27 -6.73 -8.86 2.12
CA SER A 27 -6.86 -7.77 1.14
C SER A 27 -7.16 -6.43 1.80
N TYR A 28 -7.82 -6.41 2.97
CA TYR A 28 -8.15 -5.19 3.70
C TYR A 28 -6.98 -4.71 4.55
N ASP A 29 -6.27 -5.63 5.22
CA ASP A 29 -5.12 -5.29 6.06
C ASP A 29 -4.02 -4.52 5.30
N GLY A 30 -3.83 -4.83 4.02
CA GLY A 30 -2.86 -4.13 3.16
C GLY A 30 -3.39 -2.85 2.50
N ALA A 31 -4.71 -2.65 2.43
CA ALA A 31 -5.32 -1.59 1.60
C ALA A 31 -5.71 -0.33 2.39
N PHE A 32 -5.83 -0.43 3.71
CA PHE A 32 -6.24 0.68 4.59
C PHE A 32 -5.05 1.32 5.31
N LEU A 33 -3.85 1.21 4.74
CA LEU A 33 -2.63 1.75 5.32
C LEU A 33 -2.57 3.27 5.23
N GLU A 34 -2.33 3.91 6.36
CA GLU A 34 -2.04 5.34 6.42
C GLU A 34 -0.59 5.60 6.05
N HIS A 35 -0.40 6.41 5.01
CA HIS A 35 0.94 6.77 4.52
C HIS A 35 1.45 8.07 5.16
N SER A 36 0.58 8.82 5.84
CA SER A 36 0.83 10.14 6.44
C SER A 36 -0.21 10.42 7.54
N ASP A 37 0.21 11.08 8.63
CA ASP A 37 -0.66 11.48 9.76
C ASP A 37 -1.75 12.49 9.37
N LEU A 38 -1.53 13.19 8.25
CA LEU A 38 -2.44 14.19 7.70
C LEU A 38 -2.86 13.78 6.28
N ALA A 39 -4.15 13.89 5.99
CA ALA A 39 -4.76 13.61 4.71
C ALA A 39 -4.98 14.90 3.92
N LYS A 40 -4.50 14.96 2.68
CA LYS A 40 -4.81 16.04 1.73
C LYS A 40 -5.64 15.47 0.59
N LEU A 41 -6.91 15.90 0.48
CA LEU A 41 -7.85 15.33 -0.50
C LEU A 41 -7.87 16.11 -1.81
N ASN A 42 -7.53 17.39 -1.81
CA ASN A 42 -7.49 18.20 -3.02
C ASN A 42 -6.43 19.31 -2.89
N ILE A 43 -6.20 20.03 -3.99
CA ILE A 43 -5.15 21.06 -4.09
C ILE A 43 -5.53 22.34 -3.32
N ILE A 44 -6.83 22.57 -3.09
CA ILE A 44 -7.35 23.84 -2.57
C ILE A 44 -7.37 23.83 -1.04
N GLU A 45 -7.79 22.72 -0.45
CA GLU A 45 -7.97 22.59 0.99
C GLU A 45 -6.66 22.22 1.68
N ALA A 46 -6.53 22.70 2.92
CA ALA A 46 -5.43 22.35 3.79
C ALA A 46 -5.51 20.86 4.19
N PRO A 47 -4.38 20.21 4.47
CA PRO A 47 -4.39 18.87 5.04
C PRO A 47 -5.17 18.80 6.35
N ILE A 48 -5.88 17.70 6.56
CA ILE A 48 -6.70 17.45 7.75
C ILE A 48 -6.20 16.21 8.47
N ALA A 49 -6.34 16.18 9.80
CA ALA A 49 -6.15 14.95 10.59
C ALA A 49 -7.40 14.08 10.44
N ALA A 50 -7.43 13.27 9.40
CA ALA A 50 -8.51 12.34 9.11
C ALA A 50 -7.92 10.95 8.85
N GLU A 51 -8.27 10.02 9.73
CA GLU A 51 -7.82 8.63 9.69
C GLU A 51 -8.59 7.82 8.64
N MET A 52 -7.97 6.73 8.19
CA MET A 52 -8.65 5.70 7.41
C MET A 52 -9.72 5.01 8.28
N PRO A 53 -10.82 4.53 7.69
CA PRO A 53 -11.77 3.73 8.44
C PRO A 53 -11.13 2.41 8.89
N ASP A 54 -11.58 1.90 10.04
CA ASP A 54 -11.14 0.59 10.52
C ASP A 54 -11.38 -0.50 9.44
N PRO A 55 -10.35 -1.29 9.08
CA PRO A 55 -10.45 -2.24 7.96
C PRO A 55 -11.52 -3.31 8.18
N ASP A 56 -11.64 -3.82 9.41
CA ASP A 56 -12.63 -4.84 9.77
C ASP A 56 -14.05 -4.27 9.72
N MET A 57 -14.24 -3.04 10.19
CA MET A 57 -15.52 -2.35 10.09
C MET A 57 -15.91 -2.10 8.64
N ALA A 58 -14.97 -1.69 7.79
CA ALA A 58 -15.23 -1.48 6.37
C ALA A 58 -15.60 -2.80 5.66
N ARG A 59 -14.88 -3.89 5.96
CA ARG A 59 -15.17 -5.24 5.44
C ARG A 59 -16.55 -5.71 5.84
N ARG A 60 -16.88 -5.67 7.14
CA ARG A 60 -18.20 -6.06 7.66
C ARG A 60 -19.32 -5.19 7.08
N ALA A 61 -19.08 -3.88 6.92
CA ALA A 61 -20.05 -2.97 6.32
C ALA A 61 -20.36 -3.33 4.85
N VAL A 62 -19.35 -3.68 4.05
CA VAL A 62 -19.56 -4.12 2.65
C VAL A 62 -20.35 -5.42 2.59
N GLU A 63 -20.00 -6.41 3.42
CA GLU A 63 -20.74 -7.67 3.51
C GLU A 63 -22.22 -7.43 3.86
N MET A 64 -22.45 -6.63 4.89
CA MET A 64 -23.79 -6.32 5.36
C MET A 64 -24.58 -5.55 4.31
N ALA A 65 -24.01 -4.52 3.70
CA ALA A 65 -24.72 -3.67 2.73
C ALA A 65 -25.25 -4.48 1.54
N ILE A 66 -24.43 -5.38 1.00
CA ILE A 66 -24.77 -6.14 -0.21
C ILE A 66 -25.54 -7.41 0.13
N GLY A 67 -25.08 -8.18 1.11
CA GLY A 67 -25.70 -9.45 1.50
C GLY A 67 -27.12 -9.27 2.02
N THR A 68 -27.36 -8.23 2.83
CA THR A 68 -28.68 -7.96 3.41
C THR A 68 -29.74 -7.67 2.35
N ILE A 69 -29.36 -7.09 1.21
CA ILE A 69 -30.30 -6.86 0.10
C ILE A 69 -30.79 -8.17 -0.48
N PHE A 70 -29.91 -9.17 -0.62
CA PHE A 70 -30.35 -10.50 -1.02
C PHE A 70 -31.22 -11.13 0.06
N ASP A 71 -30.82 -11.06 1.34
CA ASP A 71 -31.57 -11.69 2.43
C ASP A 71 -33.01 -11.16 2.57
N VAL A 72 -33.20 -9.84 2.46
CA VAL A 72 -34.52 -9.21 2.66
C VAL A 72 -35.42 -9.38 1.44
N LEU A 73 -34.86 -9.43 0.23
CA LEU A 73 -35.64 -9.53 -1.00
C LEU A 73 -35.92 -10.97 -1.43
N LYS A 74 -35.12 -11.93 -0.95
CA LYS A 74 -35.28 -13.35 -1.25
C LYS A 74 -36.64 -13.90 -0.80
N ASP A 75 -37.21 -14.80 -1.60
CA ASP A 75 -38.52 -15.41 -1.40
C ASP A 75 -39.67 -14.38 -1.36
N THR A 76 -39.43 -13.16 -1.86
CA THR A 76 -40.44 -12.13 -2.03
C THR A 76 -40.65 -11.82 -3.51
N ARG A 77 -41.74 -11.10 -3.82
CA ARG A 77 -41.96 -10.58 -5.18
C ARG A 77 -40.89 -9.61 -5.68
N MET A 78 -39.96 -9.18 -4.82
CA MET A 78 -38.88 -8.26 -5.16
C MET A 78 -37.56 -8.97 -5.49
N GLU A 79 -37.48 -10.29 -5.35
CA GLU A 79 -36.27 -11.07 -5.59
C GLU A 79 -35.70 -10.85 -7.01
N GLU A 80 -36.58 -10.67 -8.01
CA GLU A 80 -36.18 -10.40 -9.39
C GLU A 80 -35.32 -9.13 -9.56
N PHE A 81 -35.43 -8.16 -8.64
CA PHE A 81 -34.68 -6.90 -8.68
C PHE A 81 -33.38 -6.95 -7.86
N ALA A 82 -33.20 -7.93 -6.97
CA ALA A 82 -32.07 -8.01 -6.04
C ALA A 82 -30.72 -8.01 -6.77
N GLN A 83 -30.64 -8.78 -7.87
CA GLN A 83 -29.43 -8.85 -8.69
C GLN A 83 -29.06 -7.49 -9.30
N GLN A 84 -30.03 -6.71 -9.78
CA GLN A 84 -29.76 -5.41 -10.40
C GLN A 84 -29.30 -4.39 -9.35
N LEU A 85 -29.92 -4.40 -8.16
CA LEU A 85 -29.56 -3.52 -7.05
C LEU A 85 -28.14 -3.80 -6.57
N ALA A 86 -27.82 -5.07 -6.28
CA ALA A 86 -26.49 -5.49 -5.85
C ALA A 86 -25.43 -5.17 -6.90
N TRP A 87 -25.72 -5.40 -8.19
CA TRP A 87 -24.83 -5.02 -9.28
C TRP A 87 -24.53 -3.51 -9.27
N GLY A 88 -25.55 -2.68 -9.05
CA GLY A 88 -25.40 -1.22 -8.96
C GLY A 88 -24.50 -0.79 -7.80
N MET A 89 -24.56 -1.49 -6.66
CA MET A 89 -23.70 -1.23 -5.51
C MET A 89 -22.23 -1.56 -5.81
N VAL A 90 -21.96 -2.74 -6.37
CA VAL A 90 -20.60 -3.11 -6.79
C VAL A 90 -20.06 -2.11 -7.82
N ASN A 91 -20.91 -1.70 -8.77
CA ASN A 91 -20.55 -0.72 -9.78
C ASN A 91 -20.24 0.67 -9.17
N SER A 92 -20.90 1.06 -8.08
CA SER A 92 -20.60 2.32 -7.37
C SER A 92 -19.19 2.32 -6.77
N PHE A 93 -18.79 1.23 -6.10
CA PHE A 93 -17.41 1.07 -5.63
C PHE A 93 -16.42 1.11 -6.80
N HIS A 94 -16.72 0.38 -7.89
CA HIS A 94 -15.88 0.37 -9.07
C HIS A 94 -15.67 1.77 -9.67
N MET A 95 -16.74 2.53 -9.87
CA MET A 95 -16.64 3.88 -10.46
C MET A 95 -15.93 4.86 -9.53
N THR A 96 -16.17 4.77 -8.22
CA THR A 96 -15.51 5.63 -7.22
C THR A 96 -14.02 5.33 -7.12
N ALA A 97 -13.62 4.06 -7.15
CA ALA A 97 -12.20 3.66 -7.19
C ALA A 97 -11.50 4.26 -8.43
N ARG A 98 -12.14 4.22 -9.61
CA ARG A 98 -11.58 4.81 -10.84
C ARG A 98 -11.49 6.33 -10.79
N LEU A 99 -12.41 6.99 -10.08
CA LEU A 99 -12.34 8.42 -9.84
C LEU A 99 -11.14 8.77 -8.95
N ALA A 100 -10.88 7.98 -7.90
CA ALA A 100 -9.71 8.14 -7.05
C ALA A 100 -8.42 7.89 -7.83
N GLU A 101 -8.35 6.82 -8.64
CA GLU A 101 -7.24 6.50 -9.55
C GLU A 101 -6.91 7.67 -10.49
N GLY A 102 -7.93 8.26 -11.15
CA GLY A 102 -7.69 9.40 -12.03
C GLY A 102 -7.11 10.62 -11.31
N ARG A 103 -7.55 10.89 -10.08
CA ARG A 103 -7.01 11.99 -9.26
C ARG A 103 -5.60 11.71 -8.78
N GLU A 104 -5.31 10.48 -8.38
CA GLU A 104 -3.97 10.03 -8.01
C GLU A 104 -3.01 10.19 -9.19
N ASP A 105 -3.39 9.73 -10.39
CA ASP A 105 -2.61 9.86 -11.61
C ASP A 105 -2.24 11.31 -11.91
N ASP A 106 -3.18 12.24 -11.74
CA ASP A 106 -2.94 13.67 -11.97
C ASP A 106 -2.02 14.28 -10.90
N ALA A 107 -2.18 13.91 -9.63
CA ALA A 107 -1.26 14.32 -8.56
C ALA A 107 0.16 13.76 -8.77
N ALA A 108 0.28 12.50 -9.18
CA ALA A 108 1.55 11.84 -9.47
C ALA A 108 2.26 12.45 -10.68
N LYS A 109 1.51 12.82 -11.74
CA LYS A 109 2.07 13.57 -12.88
C LYS A 109 2.65 14.91 -12.42
N LYS A 110 1.89 15.69 -11.64
CA LYS A 110 2.36 16.97 -11.08
C LYS A 110 3.61 16.78 -10.22
N LEU A 111 3.60 15.82 -9.30
CA LEU A 111 4.75 15.51 -8.44
C LEU A 111 6.00 15.16 -9.27
N GLY A 112 5.82 14.37 -10.33
CA GLY A 112 6.90 14.01 -11.24
C GLY A 112 7.42 15.18 -12.09
N GLU A 113 6.56 16.13 -12.46
CA GLU A 113 6.97 17.36 -13.15
C GLU A 113 7.76 18.30 -12.24
N MET A 114 7.31 18.47 -10.99
CA MET A 114 8.02 19.21 -9.97
C MET A 114 9.41 18.60 -9.77
N ALA A 115 9.50 17.30 -9.47
CA ALA A 115 10.78 16.62 -9.23
C ALA A 115 11.81 16.77 -10.37
N ARG A 116 11.38 16.98 -11.62
CA ARG A 116 12.27 17.25 -12.77
C ARG A 116 12.76 18.69 -12.85
N HIS A 117 11.94 19.64 -12.41
CA HIS A 117 12.23 21.08 -12.44
C HIS A 117 12.38 21.60 -11.01
N PHE A 118 13.54 21.34 -10.43
CA PHE A 118 13.84 21.76 -9.07
C PHE A 118 14.02 23.29 -8.99
N ASP A 119 13.32 23.92 -8.05
CA ASP A 119 13.47 25.32 -7.67
C ASP A 119 13.77 25.39 -6.16
N PRO A 120 14.87 26.04 -5.72
CA PRO A 120 15.22 26.15 -4.30
C PRO A 120 14.36 27.15 -3.50
N SER A 121 13.19 27.56 -3.99
CA SER A 121 12.29 28.46 -3.26
C SER A 121 11.50 27.73 -2.16
N GLU A 122 11.24 28.42 -1.05
CA GLU A 122 10.42 27.88 0.05
C GLU A 122 9.00 27.55 -0.41
N ILE A 123 8.44 28.37 -1.29
CA ILE A 123 7.11 28.17 -1.88
C ILE A 123 7.07 26.84 -2.66
N TYR A 124 8.10 26.57 -3.45
CA TYR A 124 8.21 25.32 -4.19
C TYR A 124 8.36 24.11 -3.27
N ALA A 125 9.14 24.23 -2.18
CA ALA A 125 9.31 23.15 -1.21
C ALA A 125 7.98 22.79 -0.53
N VAL A 126 7.19 23.78 -0.13
CA VAL A 126 5.85 23.58 0.43
C VAL A 126 4.91 22.93 -0.59
N GLU A 127 4.87 23.44 -1.82
CA GLU A 127 4.01 22.87 -2.86
C GLU A 127 4.39 21.41 -3.19
N LEU A 128 5.68 21.07 -3.13
CA LEU A 128 6.17 19.71 -3.36
C LEU A 128 5.69 18.77 -2.27
N GLU A 129 5.82 19.17 -1.01
CA GLU A 129 5.34 18.41 0.15
C GLU A 129 3.82 18.21 0.10
N GLU A 130 3.06 19.27 -0.16
CA GLU A 130 1.61 19.18 -0.28
C GLU A 130 1.18 18.27 -1.45
N THR A 131 1.86 18.35 -2.59
CA THR A 131 1.55 17.51 -3.75
C THR A 131 1.89 16.04 -3.47
N GLN A 132 3.00 15.78 -2.76
CA GLN A 132 3.37 14.44 -2.31
C GLN A 132 2.31 13.87 -1.35
N GLN A 133 1.88 14.67 -0.38
CA GLN A 133 0.87 14.28 0.59
C GLN A 133 -0.50 14.00 -0.07
N LEU A 134 -0.89 14.81 -1.05
CA LEU A 134 -2.08 14.58 -1.86
C LEU A 134 -2.00 13.24 -2.61
N CYS A 135 -0.86 12.95 -3.24
CA CYS A 135 -0.64 11.70 -3.96
C CYS A 135 -0.77 10.48 -3.02
N GLN A 136 -0.12 10.52 -1.86
CA GLN A 136 -0.17 9.44 -0.87
C GLN A 136 -1.59 9.23 -0.30
N THR A 137 -2.30 10.32 0.00
CA THR A 137 -3.69 10.26 0.49
C THR A 137 -4.61 9.60 -0.55
N LEU A 138 -4.51 10.02 -1.81
CA LEU A 138 -5.33 9.47 -2.89
C LEU A 138 -5.00 8.01 -3.19
N GLN A 139 -3.72 7.63 -3.10
CA GLN A 139 -3.28 6.24 -3.22
C GLN A 139 -3.95 5.35 -2.16
N GLY A 140 -3.87 5.72 -0.88
CA GLY A 140 -4.52 4.96 0.21
C GLY A 140 -6.04 4.86 0.03
N CYS A 141 -6.69 5.96 -0.38
CA CYS A 141 -8.11 5.97 -0.70
C CYS A 141 -8.46 5.03 -1.87
N ARG A 142 -7.66 5.03 -2.95
CA ARG A 142 -7.86 4.15 -4.10
C ARG A 142 -7.72 2.68 -3.68
N GLU A 143 -6.66 2.34 -2.96
CA GLU A 143 -6.39 0.96 -2.51
C GLU A 143 -7.53 0.43 -1.63
N ALA A 144 -8.00 1.21 -0.66
CA ALA A 144 -9.16 0.85 0.16
C ALA A 144 -10.45 0.67 -0.67
N LEU A 145 -10.72 1.57 -1.60
CA LEU A 145 -11.89 1.46 -2.49
C LEU A 145 -11.81 0.22 -3.41
N GLU A 146 -10.61 -0.16 -3.85
CA GLU A 146 -10.40 -1.39 -4.63
C GLU A 146 -10.63 -2.65 -3.81
N ALA A 147 -10.13 -2.70 -2.57
CA ALA A 147 -10.41 -3.81 -1.64
C ALA A 147 -11.91 -3.94 -1.36
N MET A 148 -12.60 -2.82 -1.13
CA MET A 148 -14.05 -2.79 -0.95
C MET A 148 -14.81 -3.25 -2.20
N ARG A 149 -14.37 -2.83 -3.39
CA ARG A 149 -14.95 -3.28 -4.67
C ARG A 149 -14.80 -4.79 -4.85
N ASP A 150 -13.62 -5.34 -4.55
CA ASP A 150 -13.32 -6.75 -4.79
C ASP A 150 -14.09 -7.65 -3.82
N HIS A 151 -14.23 -7.24 -2.56
CA HIS A 151 -15.12 -7.88 -1.61
C HIS A 151 -16.59 -7.78 -2.02
N ALA A 152 -17.05 -6.60 -2.43
CA ALA A 152 -18.40 -6.41 -2.95
C ALA A 152 -18.71 -7.33 -4.14
N ALA A 153 -17.75 -7.47 -5.06
CA ALA A 153 -17.85 -8.38 -6.20
C ALA A 153 -17.88 -9.86 -5.78
N ASP A 154 -17.14 -10.25 -4.74
CA ASP A 154 -17.19 -11.59 -4.18
C ASP A 154 -18.58 -11.91 -3.59
N VAL A 155 -19.14 -11.01 -2.77
CA VAL A 155 -20.49 -11.17 -2.21
C VAL A 155 -21.51 -11.32 -3.34
N TYR A 156 -21.45 -10.44 -4.36
CA TYR A 156 -22.31 -10.54 -5.53
C TYR A 156 -22.18 -11.89 -6.25
N ARG A 157 -20.96 -12.40 -6.41
CA ARG A 157 -20.68 -13.68 -7.05
C ARG A 157 -21.24 -14.85 -6.26
N VAL A 158 -21.08 -14.85 -4.94
CA VAL A 158 -21.61 -15.89 -4.05
C VAL A 158 -23.14 -15.93 -4.10
N GLU A 159 -23.80 -14.76 -4.05
CA GLU A 159 -25.26 -14.67 -4.02
C GLU A 159 -25.92 -14.95 -5.37
N THR A 160 -25.28 -14.54 -6.48
CA THR A 160 -25.88 -14.66 -7.83
C THR A 160 -25.33 -15.82 -8.66
N GLY A 161 -24.21 -16.41 -8.24
CA GLY A 161 -23.44 -17.39 -9.02
C GLY A 161 -22.76 -16.80 -10.27
N ARG A 162 -22.79 -15.48 -10.46
CA ARG A 162 -22.25 -14.80 -11.64
C ARG A 162 -21.14 -13.81 -11.26
N PRO A 163 -20.03 -13.75 -12.00
CA PRO A 163 -19.01 -12.73 -11.76
C PRO A 163 -19.57 -11.33 -12.06
N PHE A 164 -19.12 -10.34 -11.29
CA PHE A 164 -19.41 -8.95 -11.61
C PHE A 164 -18.75 -8.55 -12.92
N THR A 165 -19.52 -7.87 -13.79
CA THR A 165 -19.00 -7.21 -15.00
C THR A 165 -19.46 -5.77 -15.01
N ALA A 166 -18.52 -4.83 -15.04
CA ALA A 166 -18.82 -3.40 -15.08
C ALA A 166 -19.55 -3.03 -16.39
N ALA A 167 -20.57 -2.15 -16.30
CA ALA A 167 -21.33 -1.71 -17.45
C ALA A 167 -20.53 -0.61 -18.16
N ARG A 168 -19.73 -1.04 -19.14
CA ARG A 168 -19.27 -0.22 -20.27
C ARG A 168 -18.79 1.20 -19.92
N GLY A 169 -17.59 1.29 -19.37
CA GLY A 169 -16.68 2.40 -19.61
C GLY A 169 -15.51 1.89 -20.44
N SER A 170 -15.58 2.08 -21.76
CA SER A 170 -14.57 1.64 -22.74
C SER A 170 -14.38 0.12 -22.86
N GLN A 171 -15.09 -0.48 -23.82
CA GLN A 171 -14.57 -1.61 -24.59
C GLN A 171 -13.44 -1.11 -25.52
N VAL A 172 -12.41 -0.47 -24.99
CA VAL A 172 -11.06 -0.61 -25.56
C VAL A 172 -10.56 -1.94 -25.00
N SER A 173 -10.95 -2.99 -25.72
CA SER A 173 -10.40 -4.34 -25.69
C SER A 173 -9.35 -4.64 -24.59
N LYS A 174 -9.78 -4.93 -23.36
CA LYS A 174 -9.05 -5.91 -22.52
C LYS A 174 -9.32 -7.36 -22.94
N ASN A 175 -10.11 -7.56 -24.00
CA ASN A 175 -10.12 -8.81 -24.78
C ASN A 175 -9.03 -8.86 -25.88
N GLY A 176 -8.17 -7.82 -25.97
CA GLY A 176 -7.02 -7.76 -26.88
C GLY A 176 -5.66 -7.83 -26.19
N VAL A 177 -5.64 -8.01 -24.87
CA VAL A 177 -4.40 -8.17 -24.09
C VAL A 177 -4.22 -9.67 -23.88
N THR A 178 -3.53 -10.32 -24.82
CA THR A 178 -3.09 -11.71 -24.67
C THR A 178 -2.31 -11.86 -23.36
N ALA A 179 -2.33 -13.04 -22.74
CA ALA A 179 -1.58 -13.34 -21.51
C ALA A 179 -0.12 -12.85 -21.57
N SER A 180 0.50 -12.85 -22.75
CA SER A 180 1.85 -12.32 -23.00
C SER A 180 2.00 -10.80 -22.76
N GLN A 181 0.96 -10.00 -22.99
CA GLN A 181 0.99 -8.56 -22.71
C GLN A 181 0.76 -8.27 -21.22
N VAL A 182 -0.05 -9.09 -20.53
CA VAL A 182 -0.17 -9.05 -19.07
C VAL A 182 1.18 -9.40 -18.45
N GLN A 183 1.78 -10.52 -18.85
CA GLN A 183 3.11 -10.94 -18.43
C GLN A 183 4.21 -9.91 -18.76
N ALA A 184 4.13 -9.22 -19.90
CA ALA A 184 5.07 -8.15 -20.22
C ALA A 184 4.91 -6.94 -19.30
N ARG A 185 3.68 -6.56 -18.93
CA ARG A 185 3.43 -5.49 -17.97
C ARG A 185 3.87 -5.89 -16.56
N ASP A 186 3.58 -7.11 -16.13
CA ASP A 186 4.00 -7.65 -14.85
C ASP A 186 5.52 -7.74 -14.76
N PHE A 187 6.19 -8.16 -15.84
CA PHE A 187 7.66 -8.16 -15.93
C PHE A 187 8.24 -6.74 -15.85
N LEU A 188 7.64 -5.76 -16.53
CA LEU A 188 8.09 -4.36 -16.45
C LEU A 188 7.83 -3.74 -15.07
N ALA A 189 6.71 -4.07 -14.43
CA ALA A 189 6.38 -3.63 -13.08
C ALA A 189 7.31 -4.29 -12.04
N ALA A 190 7.57 -5.58 -12.15
CA ALA A 190 8.54 -6.32 -11.34
C ALA A 190 9.94 -5.73 -11.52
N ARG A 191 10.38 -5.48 -12.75
CA ARG A 191 11.67 -4.83 -13.02
C ARG A 191 11.75 -3.40 -12.49
N ALA A 192 10.65 -2.64 -12.52
CA ALA A 192 10.60 -1.32 -11.93
C ALA A 192 10.64 -1.39 -10.39
N LYS A 193 10.00 -2.40 -9.79
CA LYS A 193 10.07 -2.70 -8.36
C LYS A 193 11.48 -3.13 -7.96
N ASP A 194 12.14 -4.01 -8.71
CA ASP A 194 13.52 -4.42 -8.48
C ASP A 194 14.50 -3.25 -8.58
N ARG A 195 14.30 -2.38 -9.58
CA ARG A 195 15.09 -1.15 -9.72
C ARG A 195 14.85 -0.21 -8.53
N ARG A 196 13.60 -0.07 -8.07
CA ARG A 196 13.28 0.71 -6.85
C ARG A 196 13.93 0.08 -5.62
N ALA A 197 13.86 -1.23 -5.45
CA ALA A 197 14.48 -1.97 -4.34
C ALA A 197 16.01 -1.83 -4.30
N GLN A 198 16.67 -1.66 -5.46
CA GLN A 198 18.10 -1.33 -5.53
C GLN A 198 18.43 0.06 -4.96
N PHE A 199 17.54 1.04 -5.12
CA PHE A 199 17.71 2.40 -4.59
C PHE A 199 17.06 2.60 -3.22
N GLN A 200 16.14 1.72 -2.85
CA GLN A 200 15.43 1.70 -1.58
C GLN A 200 15.33 0.27 -1.05
N PRO A 201 16.40 -0.27 -0.46
CA PRO A 201 16.36 -1.60 0.12
C PRO A 201 15.43 -1.63 1.34
N ASP A 202 14.42 -2.49 1.27
CA ASP A 202 13.52 -2.83 2.38
C ASP A 202 14.19 -3.85 3.31
N GLY A 203 14.16 -3.57 4.61
CA GLY A 203 14.67 -4.47 5.64
C GLY A 203 15.08 -3.76 6.93
N PRO A 204 15.24 -4.50 8.06
CA PRO A 204 15.68 -3.92 9.32
C PRO A 204 17.04 -3.22 9.17
N LEU A 205 17.10 -1.93 9.52
CA LEU A 205 18.32 -1.13 9.43
C LEU A 205 19.25 -1.43 10.61
N VAL A 206 20.41 -2.02 10.32
CA VAL A 206 21.48 -2.27 11.29
C VAL A 206 22.50 -1.14 11.16
N ILE A 207 22.56 -0.26 12.14
CA ILE A 207 23.48 0.88 12.14
C ILE A 207 24.82 0.47 12.74
N VAL A 208 25.89 0.67 11.97
CA VAL A 208 27.28 0.55 12.45
C VAL A 208 27.89 1.93 12.53
N SER A 209 28.47 2.25 13.69
CA SER A 209 29.17 3.51 13.92
C SER A 209 30.43 3.27 14.74
N GLY A 210 31.51 3.98 14.43
CA GLY A 210 32.79 3.86 15.13
C GLY A 210 33.77 4.99 14.82
N GLY A 211 34.87 5.06 15.55
CA GLY A 211 35.88 6.12 15.44
C GLY A 211 36.80 5.98 14.21
N GLN A 212 37.38 7.11 13.79
CA GLN A 212 38.27 7.18 12.62
C GLN A 212 39.72 6.74 12.91
N LYS A 213 40.17 6.75 14.18
CA LYS A 213 41.55 6.46 14.58
C LYS A 213 41.64 5.16 15.40
N ASP A 214 42.76 4.46 15.22
CA ASP A 214 43.23 3.31 16.01
C ASP A 214 42.37 2.03 15.97
N TRP A 215 41.62 1.81 14.89
CA TRP A 215 40.93 0.54 14.64
C TRP A 215 41.76 -0.39 13.76
N HIS A 216 42.28 -1.47 14.36
CA HIS A 216 43.12 -2.47 13.68
C HIS A 216 42.47 -3.86 13.55
N ASP A 217 41.41 -4.16 14.30
CA ASP A 217 40.77 -5.48 14.32
C ASP A 217 39.47 -5.53 13.51
N PHE A 218 39.60 -5.58 12.18
CA PHE A 218 38.45 -5.75 11.27
C PHE A 218 37.72 -7.09 11.47
N ALA A 219 38.44 -8.12 11.94
CA ALA A 219 37.92 -9.47 12.15
C ALA A 219 36.79 -9.51 13.20
N MET A 220 36.87 -8.68 14.25
CA MET A 220 35.84 -8.62 15.29
C MET A 220 34.54 -8.01 14.75
N ILE A 221 34.64 -6.95 13.95
CA ILE A 221 33.48 -6.29 13.34
C ILE A 221 32.77 -7.25 12.38
N TRP A 222 33.54 -7.96 11.56
CA TRP A 222 33.00 -8.92 10.60
C TRP A 222 32.32 -10.11 11.29
N ALA A 223 32.90 -10.63 12.37
CA ALA A 223 32.29 -11.71 13.15
C ALA A 223 30.92 -11.32 13.75
N ILE A 224 30.79 -10.09 14.24
CA ILE A 224 29.52 -9.56 14.76
C ILE A 224 28.50 -9.40 13.63
N LEU A 225 28.93 -8.85 12.49
CA LEU A 225 28.06 -8.68 11.33
C LEU A 225 27.60 -10.02 10.73
N ASP A 226 28.46 -11.04 10.74
CA ASP A 226 28.12 -12.40 10.33
C ASP A 226 27.08 -13.03 11.27
N ASP A 227 27.21 -12.87 12.59
CA ASP A 227 26.19 -13.34 13.56
C ASP A 227 24.86 -12.62 13.36
N ILE A 228 24.86 -11.29 13.16
CA ILE A 228 23.63 -10.54 12.91
C ILE A 228 22.97 -10.98 11.59
N LYS A 229 23.75 -11.15 10.51
CA LYS A 229 23.24 -11.61 9.22
C LYS A 229 22.63 -13.02 9.31
N SER A 230 23.19 -13.89 10.17
CA SER A 230 22.60 -15.22 10.41
C SER A 230 21.20 -15.17 11.01
N ARG A 231 20.89 -14.12 11.79
CA ARG A 231 19.60 -13.91 12.45
C ARG A 231 18.65 -13.05 11.61
N ILE A 232 19.18 -12.12 10.83
CA ILE A 232 18.44 -11.17 10.00
C ILE A 232 19.00 -11.20 8.57
N PRO A 233 18.61 -12.20 7.74
CA PRO A 233 19.17 -12.37 6.41
C PRO A 233 18.88 -11.21 5.43
N ASN A 234 17.83 -10.43 5.69
CA ASN A 234 17.38 -9.28 4.88
C ASN A 234 17.78 -7.92 5.47
N MET A 235 18.81 -7.87 6.32
CA MET A 235 19.24 -6.61 6.94
C MET A 235 19.79 -5.60 5.92
N VAL A 236 19.65 -4.32 6.24
CA VAL A 236 20.27 -3.20 5.52
C VAL A 236 21.30 -2.54 6.43
N LEU A 237 22.53 -2.33 5.96
CA LEU A 237 23.59 -1.74 6.75
C LEU A 237 23.55 -0.20 6.67
N GLY A 238 23.35 0.47 7.80
CA GLY A 238 23.46 1.91 7.94
C GLY A 238 24.88 2.33 8.37
N THR A 239 25.53 3.23 7.62
CA THR A 239 26.85 3.79 8.00
C THR A 239 26.81 5.32 8.10
N THR A 240 27.79 5.91 8.78
CA THR A 240 27.92 7.38 8.93
C THR A 240 28.52 8.05 7.69
N GLY A 241 28.92 7.26 6.67
CA GLY A 241 29.51 7.75 5.42
C GLY A 241 31.00 8.12 5.54
N MET A 242 31.69 7.70 6.61
CA MET A 242 33.12 7.96 6.78
C MET A 242 33.95 7.09 5.83
N ARG A 243 34.90 7.70 5.11
CA ARG A 243 35.77 7.01 4.14
C ARG A 243 36.89 6.16 4.76
N LYS A 244 37.05 6.17 6.09
CA LYS A 244 38.14 5.50 6.83
C LYS A 244 37.62 4.95 8.16
N GLY A 245 38.31 3.95 8.70
CA GLY A 245 37.97 3.35 9.99
C GLY A 245 36.84 2.32 9.88
N VAL A 246 36.03 2.23 10.93
CA VAL A 246 34.97 1.21 11.11
C VAL A 246 33.97 1.20 9.95
N ASP A 247 33.56 2.36 9.44
CA ASP A 247 32.62 2.48 8.32
C ASP A 247 33.15 1.88 7.02
N ALA A 248 34.45 2.05 6.73
CA ALA A 248 35.08 1.49 5.54
C ALA A 248 35.17 -0.04 5.64
N MET A 249 35.45 -0.57 6.84
CA MET A 249 35.50 -2.01 7.09
C MET A 249 34.11 -2.66 7.03
N ALA A 250 33.08 -1.98 7.53
CA ALA A 250 31.70 -2.43 7.47
C ALA A 250 31.14 -2.38 6.04
N GLY A 251 31.49 -1.33 5.27
CA GLY A 251 31.16 -1.24 3.85
C GLY A 251 31.82 -2.34 3.01
N ALA A 252 33.09 -2.67 3.29
CA ALA A 252 33.79 -3.77 2.62
C ALA A 252 33.15 -5.14 2.91
N TRP A 253 32.76 -5.39 4.17
CA TRP A 253 32.03 -6.60 4.55
C TRP A 253 30.67 -6.69 3.84
N ALA A 254 29.90 -5.60 3.80
CA ALA A 254 28.58 -5.58 3.17
C ALA A 254 28.66 -5.87 1.67
N GLN A 255 29.67 -5.32 0.99
CA GLN A 255 29.95 -5.62 -0.41
C GLN A 255 30.28 -7.10 -0.63
N GLN A 256 31.11 -7.68 0.23
CA GLN A 256 31.48 -9.10 0.14
C GLN A 256 30.29 -10.04 0.41
N ASN A 257 29.36 -9.61 1.26
CA ASN A 257 28.23 -10.40 1.73
C ASN A 257 26.90 -10.12 1.00
N GLY A 258 26.90 -9.25 -0.01
CA GLY A 258 25.69 -8.90 -0.76
C GLY A 258 24.63 -8.16 0.08
N VAL A 259 25.06 -7.42 1.11
CA VAL A 259 24.18 -6.65 1.99
C VAL A 259 24.08 -5.21 1.47
N ASN A 260 22.86 -4.68 1.37
CA ASN A 260 22.64 -3.32 0.91
C ASN A 260 23.08 -2.29 1.95
N THR A 261 23.73 -1.21 1.52
CA THR A 261 24.24 -0.15 2.40
C THR A 261 23.50 1.17 2.19
N ARG A 262 23.16 1.88 3.26
CA ARG A 262 22.59 3.23 3.25
C ARG A 262 23.41 4.16 4.16
N ILE A 263 23.48 5.44 3.83
CA ILE A 263 24.05 6.46 4.72
C ILE A 263 22.91 6.91 5.65
N SER A 264 23.07 6.69 6.96
CA SER A 264 22.03 7.02 7.94
C SER A 264 22.19 8.42 8.50
N ASP A 265 21.14 9.25 8.40
CA ASP A 265 21.13 10.65 8.86
C ASP A 265 21.26 10.76 10.39
N GLN A 266 20.74 9.77 11.14
CA GLN A 266 20.84 9.70 12.60
C GLN A 266 22.27 9.54 13.15
N ALA A 267 23.23 9.17 12.29
CA ALA A 267 24.61 8.96 12.70
C ALA A 267 25.49 10.21 12.52
N GLN A 268 25.04 11.20 11.73
CA GLN A 268 25.71 12.52 11.66
C GLN A 268 25.54 13.33 12.95
N THR A 269 24.45 13.12 13.70
CA THR A 269 24.14 13.90 14.91
C THR A 269 25.12 13.65 16.07
N ARG A 270 25.78 12.48 16.13
CA ARG A 270 26.74 12.15 17.21
C ARG A 270 28.19 12.56 16.92
N SER A 271 28.56 12.83 15.66
CA SER A 271 29.93 13.21 15.30
C SER A 271 30.27 14.68 15.60
N ARG A 272 29.28 15.52 15.95
CA ARG A 272 29.51 16.95 16.25
C ARG A 272 29.83 17.27 17.71
N THR A 273 29.86 16.28 18.61
CA THR A 273 30.02 16.54 20.07
C THR A 273 31.40 16.20 20.64
N PHE A 274 32.35 15.72 19.84
CA PHE A 274 33.74 15.56 20.28
C PHE A 274 34.70 16.04 19.17
N GLY A 275 34.99 17.34 19.21
CA GLY A 275 36.12 17.98 18.56
C GLY A 275 36.92 18.74 19.61
#